data_AF-P74501-F1
#
_entry.id   AF-P74501-F1
#
_cell.length_a   1.000
_cell.length_b   1.000
_cell.length_c   1.000
_cell.angle_alpha   90.00
_cell.angle_beta   90.00
_cell.angle_gamma   90.00
#
_symmetry.space_group_name_H-M   'P 1'
#
loop_
_entity.id
_entity.type
_entity.pdbx_description
1 polymer ?
#
loop_
_entity_poly.entity_id
_entity_poly.type
_entity_poly.pdbx_seq_one_letter_code
_entity_poly.pdbx_strand_id
1 'polypeptide(L)'
;MVVQVYGSTPAEVQQTVANSGIHTASRYVPVGIGLYTGIKAKPFNLQAVQNQVKAVKEQNLGHSLFVWEFLVLRTINAHLNVL
;
A
#
# COMPACT_ATOMS: atom_id res chain seq x y z
N MET A 1 -12.29 9.44 0.37
CA MET A 1 -11.32 9.57 -0.74
C MET A 1 -10.19 8.57 -0.54
N VAL A 2 -9.66 7.97 -1.61
CA VAL A 2 -8.44 7.16 -1.53
C VAL A 2 -7.35 7.82 -2.37
N VAL A 3 -6.20 8.10 -1.78
CA VAL A 3 -5.03 8.67 -2.45
C VAL A 3 -4.00 7.58 -2.65
N GLN A 4 -3.63 7.31 -3.90
CA GLN A 4 -2.63 6.32 -4.20
C GLN A 4 -1.23 6.87 -3.92
N VAL A 5 -0.47 6.16 -3.08
CA VAL A 5 0.90 6.51 -2.72
C VAL A 5 1.83 5.44 -3.28
N TYR A 6 2.73 5.86 -4.18
CA TYR A 6 3.71 4.98 -4.79
C TYR A 6 4.99 4.94 -3.95
N GLY A 7 4.90 4.36 -2.76
CA GLY A 7 6.03 4.09 -1.88
C GLY A 7 6.22 2.59 -1.72
N SER A 8 7.45 2.09 -1.81
CA SER A 8 7.76 0.68 -1.58
C SER A 8 8.14 0.38 -0.13
N THR A 9 8.43 1.42 0.66
CA THR A 9 8.88 1.31 2.05
C THR A 9 7.98 2.13 2.98
N PRO A 10 7.92 1.78 4.28
CA PRO A 10 7.20 2.59 5.27
C PRO A 10 7.64 4.06 5.29
N ALA A 11 8.95 4.33 5.16
CA ALA A 11 9.50 5.68 5.16
C ALA A 11 9.02 6.49 3.95
N GLU A 12 9.02 5.90 2.75
CA GLU A 12 8.50 6.56 1.54
C GLU A 12 7.00 6.86 1.66
N VAL A 13 6.23 5.94 2.25
CA VAL A 13 4.80 6.15 2.52
C VAL A 13 4.60 7.28 3.51
N GLN A 14 5.30 7.27 4.65
CA GLN A 14 5.23 8.32 5.66
C GLN A 14 5.61 9.68 5.08
N GLN A 15 6.70 9.75 4.32
CA GLN A 15 7.17 10.98 3.69
C GLN A 15 6.15 11.53 2.69
N THR A 16 5.53 10.66 1.88
CA THR A 16 4.49 11.08 0.94
C THR A 16 3.26 11.60 1.67
N VAL A 17 2.84 10.92 2.73
CA VAL A 17 1.68 11.36 3.54
C VAL A 17 1.97 12.72 4.20
N ALA A 18 3.15 12.86 4.82
CA ALA A 18 3.55 14.09 5.51
C ALA A 18 3.67 15.32 4.60
N ASN A 19 4.19 15.13 3.38
CA ASN A 19 4.40 16.24 2.43
C ASN A 19 3.20 16.52 1.51
N SER A 20 2.09 15.83 1.72
CA SER A 20 0.89 15.98 0.90
C SER A 20 -0.19 16.77 1.62
N GLY A 21 -1.21 17.20 0.86
CA GLY A 21 -2.43 17.76 1.43
C GLY A 21 -3.31 16.75 2.18
N ILE A 22 -2.87 15.49 2.36
CA ILE A 22 -3.66 14.39 2.94
C ILE A 22 -4.11 14.71 4.37
N HIS A 23 -3.23 15.26 5.22
CA HIS A 23 -3.60 15.62 6.59
C HIS A 23 -4.57 16.80 6.66
N THR A 24 -4.53 17.71 5.69
CA THR A 24 -5.52 18.79 5.60
C THR A 24 -6.86 18.24 5.11
N ALA A 25 -6.83 17.39 4.08
CA ALA A 25 -8.04 16.77 3.54
C ALA A 25 -8.75 15.86 4.54
N SER A 26 -8.00 15.14 5.38
CA SER A 26 -8.55 14.23 6.39
C SER A 26 -9.36 14.93 7.49
N ARG A 27 -9.21 16.26 7.63
CA ARG A 27 -10.05 17.07 8.53
C ARG A 27 -11.48 17.27 8.02
N TYR A 28 -11.70 17.09 6.72
CA TYR A 28 -12.99 17.37 6.07
C TYR A 28 -13.68 16.11 5.53
N VAL A 29 -12.92 15.09 5.13
CA VAL A 29 -13.46 13.82 4.61
C VAL A 29 -12.59 12.64 5.05
N PRO A 30 -13.15 11.42 5.22
CA PRO A 30 -12.34 10.23 5.44
C PRO A 30 -11.36 10.01 4.27
N VAL A 31 -10.07 9.86 4.60
CA VAL A 31 -9.00 9.61 3.62
C VAL A 31 -8.37 8.24 3.87
N GLY A 32 -8.22 7.47 2.81
CA GLY A 32 -7.44 6.25 2.78
C GLY A 32 -6.22 6.36 1.87
N ILE A 33 -5.20 5.56 2.13
CA ILE A 33 -4.00 5.45 1.29
C ILE A 33 -4.05 4.19 0.44
N GLY A 34 -3.93 4.33 -0.88
CA GLY A 34 -3.71 3.24 -1.81
C GLY A 34 -2.27 2.78 -1.74
N LEU A 35 -2.04 1.61 -1.16
CA LEU A 35 -0.72 1.03 -0.92
C LEU A 35 -0.22 0.23 -2.12
N TYR A 36 1.09 0.32 -2.34
CA TYR A 36 1.78 -0.38 -3.41
C TYR A 36 2.06 -1.83 -3.04
N THR A 37 1.57 -2.77 -3.85
CA THR A 37 1.78 -4.21 -3.63
C THR A 37 2.76 -4.85 -4.63
N GLY A 38 3.57 -4.06 -5.32
CA GLY A 38 4.54 -4.56 -6.30
C GLY A 38 4.11 -4.43 -7.76
N ILE A 39 5.09 -4.49 -8.65
CA ILE A 39 4.97 -4.58 -10.13
C ILE A 39 5.94 -5.64 -10.63
N LYS A 40 5.96 -5.95 -11.93
CA LYS A 40 6.88 -6.94 -12.52
C LYS A 40 8.36 -6.68 -12.17
N ALA A 41 8.79 -5.42 -12.18
CA ALA A 41 10.17 -5.02 -11.86
C ALA A 41 10.49 -5.09 -10.35
N LYS A 42 9.47 -5.00 -9.49
CA LYS A 42 9.61 -5.07 -8.03
C LYS A 42 8.47 -5.91 -7.47
N PRO A 43 8.63 -7.23 -7.41
CA PRO A 43 7.55 -8.16 -7.15
C PRO A 43 6.94 -7.99 -5.75
N PHE A 44 5.76 -8.57 -5.57
CA PHE A 44 5.03 -8.57 -4.31
C PHE A 44 5.89 -9.10 -3.15
N ASN A 45 5.81 -8.42 -2.00
CA ASN A 45 6.42 -8.85 -0.75
C ASN A 45 5.43 -8.59 0.39
N LEU A 46 4.95 -9.66 1.02
CA LEU A 46 3.93 -9.58 2.07
C LEU A 46 4.40 -8.74 3.27
N GLN A 47 5.63 -8.94 3.73
CA GLN A 47 6.18 -8.19 4.86
C GLN A 47 6.25 -6.69 4.56
N ALA A 48 6.64 -6.32 3.33
CA ALA A 48 6.67 -4.93 2.91
C ALA A 48 5.27 -4.30 2.90
N VAL A 49 4.26 -5.02 2.41
CA VAL A 49 2.86 -4.57 2.44
C VAL A 49 2.35 -4.42 3.88
N GLN A 50 2.62 -5.39 4.76
CA GLN A 50 2.24 -5.31 6.17
C GLN A 50 2.87 -4.10 6.87
N ASN A 51 4.15 -3.84 6.61
CA ASN A 51 4.84 -2.67 7.18
C ASN A 51 4.24 -1.35 6.69
N GLN A 52 3.84 -1.26 5.41
CA GLN A 52 3.13 -0.10 4.88
C GLN A 52 1.76 0.09 5.53
N VAL A 53 0.98 -1.00 5.71
CA VAL A 53 -0.33 -0.95 6.40
C VAL A 53 -0.17 -0.43 7.83
N LYS A 54 0.85 -0.90 8.56
CA LYS A 54 1.15 -0.43 9.91
C LYS A 54 1.42 1.07 9.93
N ALA A 55 2.28 1.57 9.03
CA ALA A 55 2.65 2.98 8.95
C ALA A 55 1.47 3.92 8.63
N VAL A 56 0.49 3.45 7.85
CA VAL A 56 -0.74 4.21 7.56
C VAL A 56 -1.69 4.20 8.76
N LYS A 57 -1.84 3.06 9.44
CA LYS A 57 -2.68 2.93 10.64
C LYS A 57 -2.19 3.79 11.80
N GLU A 58 -0.88 3.89 12.01
CA GLU A 58 -0.27 4.76 13.03
C GLU A 58 -0.61 6.24 12.83
N GLN A 59 -1.05 6.65 11.63
CA GLN A 59 -1.46 8.00 11.29
C GLN A 59 -2.99 8.20 11.30
N ASN A 60 -3.74 7.22 11.80
CA ASN A 60 -5.21 7.22 11.83
C ASN A 60 -5.86 7.40 10.45
N LEU A 61 -5.25 6.83 9.41
CA LEU A 61 -5.74 6.85 8.04
C LEU A 61 -6.28 5.48 7.63
N GLY A 62 -7.25 5.47 6.70
CA GLY A 62 -7.68 4.25 6.03
C GLY A 62 -6.62 3.71 5.07
N HIS A 63 -6.76 2.48 4.60
CA HIS A 63 -5.88 1.91 3.58
C HIS A 63 -6.69 1.11 2.55
N SER A 64 -6.17 1.06 1.33
CA SER A 64 -6.63 0.18 0.25
C SER A 64 -5.40 -0.45 -0.40
N LEU A 65 -5.50 -1.69 -0.85
CA LEU A 65 -4.41 -2.35 -1.58
C LEU A 65 -4.64 -2.15 -3.07
N PHE A 66 -3.67 -1.54 -3.76
CA PHE A 66 -3.71 -1.47 -5.22
C PHE A 66 -2.91 -2.63 -5.79
N VAL A 67 -3.63 -3.59 -6.35
CA VAL A 67 -3.09 -4.89 -6.70
C VAL A 67 -3.21 -5.14 -8.19
N TRP A 68 -2.11 -5.57 -8.81
CA TRP A 68 -2.13 -6.09 -10.17
C TRP A 68 -2.56 -7.56 -10.12
N GLU A 69 -3.73 -7.88 -10.68
CA GLU A 69 -4.31 -9.24 -10.67
C GLU A 69 -3.31 -10.31 -11.12
N PHE A 70 -2.52 -10.04 -12.15
CA PHE A 70 -1.54 -11.00 -12.65
C PHE A 70 -0.45 -11.37 -11.62
N LEU A 71 -0.10 -10.47 -10.68
CA LEU A 71 0.90 -10.75 -9.64
C LEU A 71 0.33 -11.60 -8.51
N VAL A 72 -0.92 -11.35 -8.15
CA VAL A 72 -1.64 -12.19 -7.17
C VAL A 72 -1.81 -13.59 -7.74
N LEU A 73 -2.32 -13.71 -8.97
CA LEU A 73 -2.49 -15.00 -9.62
C LEU A 73 -1.16 -15.76 -9.76
N ARG A 74 -0.06 -15.07 -10.07
CA ARG A 74 1.28 -15.69 -10.12
C ARG A 74 1.75 -16.17 -8.75
N THR A 75 1.52 -15.39 -7.69
CA THR A 75 1.91 -15.75 -6.32
C THR A 75 1.08 -16.93 -5.81
N ILE A 76 -0.24 -16.89 -6.01
CA ILE A 76 -1.15 -18.00 -5.66
C ILE A 76 -0.78 -19.26 -6.44
N ASN A 77 -0.59 -19.19 -7.77
CA ASN A 77 -0.19 -20.36 -8.57
C ASN A 77 1.17 -20.92 -8.15
N ALA A 78 2.15 -20.07 -7.81
CA ALA A 78 3.43 -20.53 -7.32
C ALA A 78 3.30 -21.29 -5.98
N HIS A 79 2.38 -20.89 -5.11
CA HIS A 79 2.11 -21.60 -3.86
C HIS A 79 1.27 -22.88 -4.06
N LEU A 80 0.35 -22.90 -5.03
CA LEU A 80 -0.47 -24.08 -5.34
C LEU A 80 0.31 -25.19 -6.06
N ASN A 81 1.34 -24.84 -6.86
CA ASN A 81 2.18 -25.82 -7.56
C ASN A 81 3.29 -26.44 -6.67
N VAL A 82 3.32 -26.10 -5.38
CA VAL A 82 4.29 -26.62 -4.40
C VAL A 82 3.60 -27.57 -3.39
N LEU A 83 2.28 -27.73 -3.47
CA LEU A 83 1.48 -28.73 -2.76
C LEU A 83 1.15 -29.91 -3.69
#